data_AF-A0AAU4P8X7-F1
#
_entry.id   AF-A0AAU4P8X7-F1
#
_cell.length_a   1.000
_cell.length_b   1.000
_cell.length_c   1.000
_cell.angle_alpha   90.00
_cell.angle_beta   90.00
_cell.angle_gamma   90.00
#
_symmetry.space_group_name_H-M   'P 1'
#
loop_
_entity.id
_entity.type
_entity.pdbx_description
1 polymer ?
#
loop_
_entity_poly.entity_id
_entity_poly.type
_entity_poly.pdbx_seq_one_letter_code
_entity_poly.pdbx_strand_id
1 'polypeptide(L)' 'MTTKPIETLRGGLPDRYLTPEDVAAMLAVPIETVYHWRKRRTGPPGFRVGRHIRYDPAAVRDWIDQQTARDTA' A
#
# COMPACT_ATOMS: atom_id res chain seq x y z
N MET A 1 20.18 -15.72 7.57
CA MET A 1 19.07 -14.75 7.51
C MET A 1 19.69 -13.37 7.51
N THR A 2 20.00 -12.82 6.34
CA THR A 2 20.80 -11.60 6.20
C THR A 2 19.90 -10.37 6.24
N THR A 3 19.72 -9.80 7.42
CA THR A 3 19.20 -8.44 7.59
C THR A 3 20.20 -7.48 6.96
N LYS A 4 19.78 -6.82 5.87
CA LYS A 4 20.68 -5.96 5.09
C LYS A 4 20.82 -4.59 5.78
N PRO A 5 22.05 -4.12 6.07
CA PRO A 5 22.32 -2.81 6.71
C PRO A 5 21.97 -1.58 5.85
N ILE A 6 21.39 -1.78 4.66
CA ILE A 6 20.91 -0.70 3.78
C ILE A 6 19.58 -0.09 4.24
N GLU A 7 18.86 -0.74 5.15
CA GLU A 7 17.56 -0.27 5.64
C GLU A 7 17.69 1.03 6.46
N THR A 8 18.76 1.16 7.24
CA THR A 8 19.02 2.31 8.11
C THR A 8 19.46 3.56 7.34
N LEU A 9 19.99 3.42 6.12
CA LEU A 9 20.42 4.56 5.28
C LEU A 9 19.30 5.10 4.36
N ARG A 10 18.20 4.36 4.19
CA ARG A 10 17.07 4.76 3.33
C ARG A 10 15.97 5.54 4.05
N GLY A 11 16.22 6.10 5.23
CA GLY A 11 15.28 7.01 5.89
C GLY A 11 13.84 6.47 6.04
N GLY A 12 13.68 5.16 6.23
CA GLY A 12 12.38 4.51 6.35
C GLY A 12 11.61 4.30 5.04
N LEU A 13 12.23 4.53 3.87
CA LEU A 13 11.59 4.23 2.58
C LEU A 13 11.71 2.75 2.22
N PRO A 14 10.64 2.13 1.71
CA PRO A 14 10.61 0.73 1.31
C PRO A 14 11.54 0.47 0.12
N ASP A 15 12.08 -0.75 0.04
CA ASP A 15 12.94 -1.17 -1.09
C ASP A 15 12.17 -1.17 -2.42
N ARG A 16 10.85 -1.36 -2.38
CA ARG A 16 9.94 -1.31 -3.53
C ARG A 16 8.58 -0.74 -3.15
N TYR A 17 8.12 0.24 -3.94
CA TYR A 17 6.74 0.72 -3.89
C TYR A 17 5.81 -0.14 -4.75
N LEU A 18 4.62 -0.39 -4.23
CA LEU A 18 3.58 -1.18 -4.86
C LEU A 18 2.81 -0.34 -5.88
N THR A 19 2.35 -0.98 -6.94
CA THR A 19 1.41 -0.41 -7.90
C THR A 19 -0.04 -0.72 -7.47
N PRO A 20 -1.05 -0.02 -8.01
CA PRO A 20 -2.44 -0.42 -7.81
C PRO A 20 -2.72 -1.87 -8.24
N GLU A 21 -1.99 -2.40 -9.23
CA GLU A 21 -2.06 -3.80 -9.67
C GLU A 21 -1.51 -4.75 -8.59
N ASP A 22 -0.37 -4.42 -7.98
CA ASP A 22 0.17 -5.21 -6.86
C ASP A 22 -0.83 -5.23 -5.69
N VAL A 23 -1.45 -4.10 -5.35
CA VAL A 23 -2.46 -4.02 -4.27
C VAL A 23 -3.69 -4.86 -4.59
N ALA A 24 -4.17 -4.79 -5.83
CA ALA A 24 -5.30 -5.59 -6.31
C ALA A 24 -5.00 -7.10 -6.21
N ALA A 25 -3.82 -7.52 -6.68
CA ALA A 25 -3.37 -8.90 -6.60
C ALA A 25 -3.20 -9.39 -5.15
N MET A 26 -2.61 -8.58 -4.28
CA MET A 26 -2.40 -8.94 -2.86
C MET A 26 -3.71 -9.15 -2.10
N LEU A 27 -4.71 -8.32 -2.36
CA LEU A 27 -6.02 -8.40 -1.69
C LEU A 27 -7.01 -9.31 -2.43
N ALA A 28 -6.58 -9.92 -3.54
CA ALA A 28 -7.42 -10.71 -4.44
C ALA A 28 -8.70 -9.95 -4.87
N VAL A 29 -8.59 -8.63 -5.09
CA VAL A 29 -9.70 -7.77 -5.54
C VAL A 29 -9.46 -7.29 -6.97
N PRO A 30 -10.52 -6.99 -7.75
CA PRO A 30 -10.37 -6.32 -9.03
C PRO A 30 -9.65 -4.98 -8.89
N ILE A 31 -8.83 -4.61 -9.88
CA ILE A 31 -8.14 -3.31 -9.87
C ILE A 31 -9.11 -2.12 -9.90
N GLU A 32 -10.29 -2.31 -10.48
CA GLU A 32 -11.39 -1.35 -10.45
C GLU A 32 -11.81 -1.00 -9.01
N THR A 33 -11.78 -1.98 -8.11
CA THR A 33 -12.04 -1.78 -6.67
C THR A 33 -10.99 -0.86 -6.06
N VAL A 34 -9.71 -1.03 -6.41
CA VAL A 34 -8.62 -0.15 -5.94
C VAL A 34 -8.81 1.27 -6.46
N TYR A 35 -9.19 1.45 -7.73
CA TYR A 35 -9.54 2.77 -8.28
C TYR A 35 -10.78 3.37 -7.59
N HIS A 36 -11.78 2.54 -7.26
CA HIS A 36 -12.98 2.97 -6.57
C HIS A 36 -12.68 3.45 -5.15
N TRP A 37 -11.85 2.72 -4.40
CA TRP A 37 -11.35 3.16 -3.09
C TRP A 37 -10.64 4.49 -3.16
N ARG A 38 -9.85 4.73 -4.21
CA ARG A 38 -9.18 6.02 -4.43
C ARG A 38 -10.20 7.14 -4.66
N LYS A 39 -11.24 6.89 -5.47
CA LYS A 39 -12.31 7.87 -5.71
C LYS A 39 -13.07 8.20 -4.43
N ARG A 40 -13.31 7.21 -3.57
CA ARG A 40 -14.00 7.38 -2.28
C ARG A 40 -13.11 7.79 -1.12
N ARG A 41 -11.79 7.84 -1.34
CA ARG A 41 -10.77 8.07 -0.28
C ARG A 41 -10.86 7.06 0.87
N THR A 42 -11.27 5.83 0.59
CA THR A 42 -11.44 4.74 1.57
C THR A 42 -10.35 3.67 1.50
N GLY A 43 -9.33 3.87 0.65
CA GLY A 43 -8.28 2.88 0.39
C GLY A 43 -6.94 3.18 1.08
N PRO A 44 -5.94 2.32 0.86
CA PRO A 44 -4.61 2.55 1.39
C PRO A 44 -4.03 3.86 0.86
N PRO A 45 -3.22 4.57 1.67
CA PRO A 45 -2.61 5.83 1.26
C PRO A 45 -1.62 5.58 0.13
N GLY A 46 -1.97 6.08 -1.05
CA GLY A 46 -1.11 6.08 -2.23
C GLY A 46 -0.66 7.50 -2.56
N PHE A 47 0.61 7.66 -2.91
CA PHE A 47 1.16 8.93 -3.38
C PHE A 47 1.29 8.92 -4.91
N ARG A 48 1.15 10.10 -5.51
CA ARG A 48 1.21 10.28 -6.96
C ARG A 48 2.66 10.57 -7.37
N VAL A 49 3.20 9.72 -8.24
CA VAL A 49 4.52 9.89 -8.87
C VAL A 49 4.29 10.15 -10.37
N GLY A 50 4.14 11.42 -10.72
CA GLY A 50 3.81 11.85 -12.09
C GLY A 50 2.44 11.32 -12.54
N ARG A 51 2.43 10.44 -13.56
CA ARG A 51 1.21 9.76 -14.06
C ARG A 51 0.87 8.49 -13.28
N HIS A 52 1.81 7.93 -12.53
CA HIS A 52 1.64 6.66 -11.82
C HIS A 52 1.31 6.89 -10.35
N ILE A 53 0.58 5.95 -9.76
CA ILE A 53 0.28 5.93 -8.33
C ILE A 53 1.13 4.85 -7.72
N ARG A 54 1.75 5.16 -6.59
CA ARG A 54 2.56 4.24 -5.84
C ARG A 54 2.05 4.15 -4.42
N TYR A 55 2.07 2.94 -3.89
CA TYR A 55 1.66 2.63 -2.54
C TYR A 55 2.87 2.15 -1.76
N ASP A 56 2.99 2.66 -0.55
CA ASP A 56 3.98 2.19 0.40
C ASP A 56 3.49 0.87 1.01
N PRO A 57 4.30 -0.22 1.00
CA PRO A 57 3.88 -1.51 1.54
C PRO A 57 3.61 -1.46 3.05
N ALA A 58 4.34 -0.66 3.82
CA ALA A 58 4.07 -0.48 5.25
C ALA A 58 2.76 0.28 5.46
N ALA A 59 2.49 1.31 4.67
CA ALA A 59 1.25 2.07 4.76
C ALA A 59 0.02 1.27 4.27
N VAL A 60 0.18 0.39 3.27
CA VAL A 60 -0.85 -0.57 2.87
C VAL A 60 -1.13 -1.55 3.99
N ARG A 61 -0.10 -2.08 4.65
CA ARG A 61 -0.25 -2.98 5.80
C ARG A 61 -1.00 -2.32 6.94
N ASP A 62 -0.62 -1.10 7.30
CA ASP A 62 -1.28 -0.31 8.34
C ASP A 62 -2.76 -0.06 8.00
N TRP A 63 -3.07 0.28 6.74
CA TRP A 63 -4.44 0.45 6.31
C TRP A 63 -5.27 -0.83 6.45
N ILE A 64 -4.71 -2.00 6.09
CA ILE A 64 -5.40 -3.29 6.25
C ILE A 64 -5.72 -3.54 7.73
N ASP A 65 -4.75 -3.30 8.61
CA ASP A 65 -4.93 -3.46 10.06
C ASP A 65 -6.07 -2.57 10.58
N GLN A 66 -6.08 -1.29 10.17
CA GLN A 66 -7.18 -0.38 10.49
C GLN A 66 -8.53 -0.81 9.89
N GLN A 67 -8.58 -1.43 8.71
CA GLN A 67 -9.83 -1.95 8.14
C GLN A 67 -10.34 -3.15 8.93
N THR A 68 -9.46 -4.09 9.28
CA THR A 68 -9.82 -5.24 10.13
C THR A 68 -10.34 -4.75 11.48
N ALA A 69 -9.69 -3.77 12.11
CA ALA A 69 -10.16 -3.19 13.36
C ALA A 69 -11.53 -2.49 13.25
N ARG A 70 -11.84 -1.87 12.11
CA ARG A 70 -13.16 -1.24 11.84
C ARG A 70 -14.27 -2.25 11.61
N ASP A 71 -13.96 -3.37 10.96
CA ASP A 71 -14.94 -4.44 10.67
C ASP A 71 -15.23 -5.30 11.90
N THR A 72 -14.26 -5.48 12.79
CA THR A 72 -14.41 -6.27 14.03
C THR A 72 -15.14 -5.50 15.15
N ALA A 73 -15.74 -4.33 14.85
CA ALA A 73 -16.36 -3.41 15.83
C ALA A 73 -17.89 -3.38 15.75
#